data_AF-A0A2W6ZMQ7-F1
#
_entry.id   AF-A0A2W6ZMQ7-F1
#
_cell.length_a   1.000
_cell.length_b   1.000
_cell.length_c   1.000
_cell.angle_alpha   90.00
_cell.angle_beta   90.00
_cell.angle_gamma   90.00
#
_symmetry.space_group_name_H-M   'P 1'
#
loop_
_entity.id
_entity.type
_entity.pdbx_description
1 polymer ?
#
loop_
_entity_poly.entity_id
_entity_poly.type
_entity_poly.pdbx_seq_one_letter_code
_entity_poly.pdbx_strand_id
1 'polypeptide(L)'
;AWGVGWEVWLDGMEVTQFTYFQQCGGIDCRPVSIELTYGLERLTMYLQEVDAIAKIQWNDQLTYGDIYMQAEVENSTYNFEASNPELLFTLFDLYQQEAEQLMDRGLVLPSYDYVLKCSHTFNLLDARGVISVTERTRYIRQVRGLARRVAQLYLEQREKLGFPLLASEQQNVA
;
A
#
# COMPACT_ATOMS: atom_id res chain seq x y z
N ALA A 1 -6.60 6.57 -2.12
CA ALA A 1 -8.04 6.26 -2.12
C ALA A 1 -8.65 6.79 -0.83
N TRP A 2 -9.97 6.90 -0.74
CA TRP A 2 -10.66 7.12 0.53
C TRP A 2 -12.02 6.42 0.52
N GLY A 3 -12.49 6.07 1.72
CA GLY A 3 -13.73 5.37 1.93
C GLY A 3 -14.27 5.64 3.34
N VAL A 4 -15.46 5.14 3.60
CA VAL A 4 -16.05 5.07 4.94
C VAL A 4 -15.94 3.65 5.46
N GLY A 5 -15.85 3.46 6.77
CA GLY A 5 -15.48 2.16 7.30
C GLY A 5 -15.67 2.00 8.79
N TRP A 6 -15.28 0.83 9.27
CA TRP A 6 -15.27 0.47 10.67
C TRP A 6 -13.97 -0.24 11.02
N GLU A 7 -13.51 0.01 12.24
CA GLU A 7 -12.47 -0.78 12.89
C GLU A 7 -13.15 -1.87 13.72
N VAL A 8 -12.69 -3.11 13.59
CA VAL A 8 -13.14 -4.23 14.42
C VAL A 8 -12.12 -4.45 15.51
N TRP A 9 -12.59 -4.25 16.73
CA TRP A 9 -11.83 -4.43 17.95
C TRP A 9 -12.21 -5.74 18.62
N LEU A 10 -11.21 -6.51 19.03
CA LEU A 10 -11.35 -7.79 19.72
C LEU A 10 -10.44 -7.76 20.95
N ASP A 11 -11.06 -7.81 22.14
CA ASP A 11 -10.40 -7.75 23.45
C ASP A 11 -9.34 -6.63 23.58
N GLY A 12 -9.67 -5.45 23.05
CA GLY A 12 -8.82 -4.25 23.14
C GLY A 12 -7.74 -4.15 22.08
N MET A 13 -7.68 -5.07 21.11
CA MET A 13 -6.81 -4.97 19.93
C MET A 13 -7.65 -4.80 18.66
N GLU A 14 -7.28 -3.84 17.81
CA GLU A 14 -7.84 -3.74 16.46
C GLU A 14 -7.33 -4.92 15.61
N VAL A 15 -8.23 -5.74 15.09
CA VAL A 15 -7.89 -6.96 14.34
C VAL A 15 -8.30 -6.92 12.87
N THR A 16 -9.23 -6.06 12.48
CA THR A 16 -9.71 -5.97 11.10
C THR A 16 -10.20 -4.56 10.78
N GLN A 17 -9.95 -4.10 9.55
CA GLN A 17 -10.50 -2.86 9.01
C GLN A 17 -11.46 -3.16 7.86
N PHE A 18 -12.66 -2.58 7.92
CA PHE A 18 -13.66 -2.60 6.85
C PHE A 18 -13.64 -1.24 6.16
N THR A 19 -13.43 -1.20 4.85
CA THR A 19 -13.44 0.05 4.08
C THR A 19 -14.32 -0.06 2.84
N TYR A 20 -15.32 0.81 2.73
CA TYR A 20 -16.15 0.97 1.54
C TYR A 20 -15.59 2.13 0.71
N PHE A 21 -14.84 1.80 -0.35
CA PHE A 21 -14.18 2.80 -1.18
C PHE A 21 -15.19 3.64 -1.95
N GLN A 22 -15.19 4.94 -1.66
CA GLN A 22 -15.97 5.92 -2.41
C GLN A 22 -15.17 6.41 -3.62
N GLN A 23 -13.86 6.60 -3.44
CA GLN A 23 -12.97 7.00 -4.53
C GLN A 23 -11.62 6.27 -4.48
N CYS A 24 -11.17 5.82 -5.64
CA CYS A 24 -9.82 5.30 -5.86
C CYS A 24 -9.13 6.10 -6.97
N GLY A 25 -7.87 6.53 -6.76
CA GLY A 25 -7.18 7.36 -7.75
C GLY A 25 -7.89 8.68 -8.13
N GLY A 26 -8.80 9.18 -7.29
CA GLY A 26 -9.65 10.34 -7.61
C GLY A 26 -10.85 10.05 -8.50
N ILE A 27 -11.10 8.76 -8.80
CA ILE A 27 -12.22 8.27 -9.60
C ILE A 27 -13.26 7.69 -8.64
N ASP A 28 -14.54 8.03 -8.85
CA ASP A 28 -15.66 7.46 -8.09
C ASP A 28 -15.80 5.96 -8.36
N CYS A 29 -15.88 5.17 -7.29
CA CYS A 29 -16.07 3.73 -7.39
C CYS A 29 -17.55 3.40 -7.65
N ARG A 30 -17.84 2.75 -8.79
CA ARG A 30 -19.17 2.25 -9.15
C ARG A 30 -19.05 0.84 -9.75
N PRO A 31 -19.51 -0.22 -9.05
CA PRO A 31 -20.07 -0.21 -7.69
C PRO A 31 -19.04 0.19 -6.63
N VAL A 32 -19.51 0.53 -5.44
CA VAL A 32 -18.65 0.76 -4.27
C VAL A 32 -17.97 -0.57 -3.91
N SER A 33 -16.64 -0.60 -3.97
CA SER A 33 -15.85 -1.77 -3.59
C SER A 33 -15.67 -1.81 -2.07
N ILE A 34 -15.77 -3.00 -1.49
CA ILE A 34 -15.44 -3.26 -0.09
C ILE A 34 -14.04 -3.87 0.00
N GLU A 35 -13.25 -3.38 0.95
CA GLU A 35 -11.98 -3.94 1.37
C GLU A 35 -12.09 -4.43 2.81
N LEU A 36 -11.64 -5.67 3.03
CA LEU A 36 -11.53 -6.31 4.33
C LEU A 36 -10.06 -6.61 4.59
N THR A 37 -9.46 -5.90 5.54
CA THR A 37 -8.03 -6.02 5.86
C THR A 37 -7.86 -6.66 7.23
N TYR A 38 -7.31 -7.87 7.27
CA TYR A 38 -7.09 -8.63 8.50
C TYR A 38 -5.67 -8.43 9.02
N GLY A 39 -5.53 -8.10 10.30
CA GLY A 39 -4.25 -8.13 11.01
C GLY A 39 -3.92 -9.56 11.42
N LEU A 40 -3.28 -10.32 10.54
CA LEU A 40 -3.05 -11.76 10.71
C LEU A 40 -2.28 -12.07 12.01
N GLU A 41 -1.26 -11.29 12.34
CA GLU A 41 -0.45 -11.49 13.54
C GLU A 41 -1.29 -11.30 14.80
N ARG A 42 -2.11 -10.24 14.86
CA ARG A 42 -2.98 -9.96 16.02
C ARG A 42 -4.06 -11.03 16.19
N LEU A 43 -4.68 -11.47 15.09
CA LEU A 43 -5.64 -12.57 15.12
C LEU A 43 -4.98 -13.87 15.60
N THR A 44 -3.78 -14.16 15.13
CA THR A 44 -3.05 -15.37 15.50
C THR A 44 -2.61 -15.34 16.96
N MET A 45 -2.15 -14.18 17.45
CA MET A 45 -1.86 -13.98 18.88
C MET A 45 -3.07 -14.32 19.75
N TYR A 46 -4.25 -13.87 19.34
CA TYR A 46 -5.49 -14.19 20.05
C TYR A 46 -5.80 -15.68 20.03
N LEU A 47 -5.75 -16.31 18.85
CA LEU A 47 -6.06 -17.73 18.66
C LEU A 47 -5.08 -18.66 19.39
N GLN A 48 -3.82 -18.25 19.54
CA GLN A 48 -2.78 -19.00 20.23
C GLN A 48 -2.56 -18.56 21.69
N GLU A 49 -3.34 -17.60 22.18
CA GLU A 49 -3.26 -17.06 23.54
C GLU A 49 -1.86 -16.55 23.93
N VAL A 50 -1.16 -15.89 23.00
CA VAL A 50 0.18 -15.32 23.23
C VAL A 50 0.17 -13.79 23.29
N ASP A 51 1.04 -13.23 24.12
CA ASP A 51 1.13 -11.79 24.43
C ASP A 51 2.13 -11.01 23.56
N ALA A 52 2.87 -11.70 22.68
CA ALA A 52 3.86 -11.09 21.80
C ALA A 52 3.88 -11.77 20.42
N ILE A 53 4.00 -10.96 19.36
CA ILE A 53 4.06 -11.44 17.96
C ILE A 53 5.18 -12.47 17.78
N ALA A 54 6.35 -12.24 18.39
CA ALA A 54 7.49 -13.15 18.29
C ALA A 54 7.21 -14.57 18.84
N LYS A 55 6.22 -14.73 19.72
CA LYS A 55 5.85 -16.02 20.33
C LYS A 55 4.81 -16.80 19.53
N ILE A 56 4.25 -16.20 18.47
CA ILE A 56 3.33 -16.89 17.56
C ILE A 56 4.04 -18.13 17.01
N GLN A 57 3.43 -19.30 17.13
CA GLN A 57 3.83 -20.51 16.43
C GLN A 57 3.52 -20.35 14.94
N TRP A 58 4.56 -20.32 14.12
CA TRP A 58 4.45 -20.27 12.66
C TRP A 58 4.09 -21.66 12.11
N ASN A 59 4.64 -22.70 12.73
CA ASN A 59 4.31 -24.11 12.53
C ASN A 59 4.61 -24.89 13.83
N ASP A 60 4.62 -26.22 13.78
CA ASP A 60 4.85 -27.07 14.95
C ASP A 60 6.26 -26.96 15.57
N GLN A 61 7.21 -26.30 14.91
CA GLN A 61 8.63 -26.27 15.29
C GLN A 61 9.20 -24.85 15.47
N LEU A 62 8.71 -23.89 14.69
CA LEU A 62 9.27 -22.55 14.58
C LEU A 62 8.26 -21.51 15.04
N THR A 63 8.77 -20.50 15.73
CA THR A 63 8.02 -19.30 16.08
C THR A 63 8.20 -18.22 15.01
N TYR A 64 7.32 -17.22 15.00
CA TYR A 64 7.44 -16.03 14.17
C TYR A 64 8.75 -15.29 14.48
N GLY A 65 9.16 -15.26 15.75
CA GLY A 65 10.42 -14.67 16.18
C GLY A 65 11.64 -15.34 15.53
N ASP A 66 11.63 -16.67 15.41
CA ASP A 66 12.73 -17.42 14.77
C ASP A 66 12.92 -17.03 13.29
N ILE A 67 11.84 -16.63 12.62
CA ILE A 67 11.84 -16.30 11.18
C ILE A 67 12.09 -14.81 10.95
N TYR A 68 11.41 -13.93 11.69
CA TYR A 68 11.31 -12.51 11.34
C TYR A 68 12.02 -11.56 12.31
N MET A 69 12.41 -11.98 13.52
CA MET A 69 12.98 -11.04 14.51
C MET A 69 14.28 -10.39 13.99
N GLN A 70 15.16 -11.17 13.36
CA GLN A 70 16.40 -10.63 12.78
C GLN A 70 16.10 -9.61 11.68
N ALA A 71 15.14 -9.91 10.81
CA ALA A 71 14.74 -9.00 9.74
C ALA A 71 14.12 -7.71 10.29
N GLU A 72 13.32 -7.76 11.36
CA GLU A 72 12.75 -6.58 12.00
C GLU A 72 13.84 -5.67 12.62
N VAL A 73 14.83 -6.27 13.27
CA VAL A 73 15.99 -5.53 13.81
C VAL A 73 16.75 -4.84 12.67
N GLU A 74 17.09 -5.58 11.62
CA GLU A 74 17.84 -5.03 10.48
C GLU A 74 17.08 -3.93 9.74
N ASN A 75 15.79 -4.13 9.47
CA ASN A 75 14.95 -3.14 8.80
C ASN A 75 14.75 -1.91 9.68
N SER A 76 14.58 -2.06 11.00
CA SER A 76 14.48 -0.93 11.92
C SER A 76 15.78 -0.11 11.92
N THR A 77 16.93 -0.77 12.05
CA THR A 77 18.23 -0.09 11.96
C THR A 77 18.41 0.61 10.61
N TYR A 78 18.02 -0.02 9.49
CA TYR A 78 18.09 0.61 8.18
C TYR A 78 17.19 1.85 8.09
N ASN A 79 15.91 1.72 8.44
CA ASN A 79 14.90 2.76 8.29
C ASN A 79 15.25 4.01 9.12
N PHE A 80 15.67 3.82 10.38
CA PHE A 80 15.88 4.93 11.32
C PHE A 80 17.31 5.48 11.33
N GLU A 81 18.32 4.66 11.02
CA GLU A 81 19.72 5.02 11.27
C GLU A 81 20.60 4.91 10.01
N ALA A 82 20.61 3.74 9.36
CA ALA A 82 21.63 3.39 8.36
C ALA A 82 21.29 3.77 6.91
N SER A 83 20.02 4.05 6.59
CA SER A 83 19.63 4.51 5.25
C SER A 83 20.28 5.86 4.92
N ASN A 84 20.67 6.04 3.65
CA ASN A 84 21.32 7.23 3.13
C ASN A 84 20.26 8.21 2.57
N PRO A 85 20.01 9.36 3.22
CA PRO A 85 18.99 10.32 2.78
C PRO A 85 19.22 10.88 1.37
N GLU A 86 20.47 11.23 1.02
CA GLU A 86 20.81 11.83 -0.28
C GLU A 86 20.54 10.86 -1.43
N LEU A 87 20.87 9.59 -1.23
CA LEU A 87 20.53 8.51 -2.17
C LEU A 87 19.02 8.36 -2.29
N LEU A 88 18.29 8.33 -1.18
CA LEU A 88 16.83 8.17 -1.19
C LEU A 88 16.13 9.34 -1.89
N PHE A 89 16.56 10.59 -1.70
CA PHE A 89 16.05 11.73 -2.46
C PHE A 89 16.31 11.57 -3.96
N THR A 90 17.52 11.16 -4.33
CA THR A 90 17.87 10.90 -5.73
C THR A 90 17.01 9.79 -6.34
N LEU A 91 16.80 8.69 -5.62
CA LEU A 91 15.94 7.59 -6.06
C LEU A 91 14.50 8.02 -6.23
N PHE A 92 13.96 8.82 -5.30
CA PHE A 92 12.60 9.35 -5.41
C PHE A 92 12.43 10.15 -6.71
N ASP A 93 13.35 11.07 -6.99
CA ASP A 93 13.29 11.91 -8.19
C ASP A 93 13.41 11.07 -9.48
N LEU A 94 14.32 10.10 -9.51
CA LEU A 94 14.49 9.19 -10.65
C LEU A 94 13.25 8.31 -10.87
N TYR A 95 12.66 7.78 -9.79
CA TYR A 95 11.46 6.97 -9.88
C TYR A 95 10.25 7.78 -10.32
N GLN A 96 10.12 9.01 -9.83
CA GLN A 96 9.07 9.93 -10.28
C GLN A 96 9.21 10.21 -11.79
N GLN A 97 10.42 10.55 -12.24
CA GLN A 97 10.69 10.83 -13.65
C GLN A 97 10.36 9.63 -14.54
N GLU A 98 10.77 8.43 -14.15
CA GLU A 98 10.48 7.21 -14.90
C GLU A 98 8.97 6.90 -14.93
N ALA A 99 8.27 7.06 -13.79
CA ALA A 99 6.83 6.90 -13.74
C ALA A 99 6.12 7.83 -14.75
N GLU A 100 6.51 9.11 -14.78
CA GLU A 100 5.94 10.12 -15.68
C GLU A 100 6.22 9.79 -17.15
N GLN A 101 7.45 9.40 -17.50
CA GLN A 101 7.81 9.02 -18.86
C GLN A 101 7.06 7.78 -19.35
N LEU A 102 6.89 6.78 -18.49
CA LEU A 102 6.11 5.58 -18.81
C LEU A 102 4.62 5.91 -18.99
N MET A 103 4.10 6.86 -18.20
CA MET A 103 2.73 7.34 -18.32
C MET A 103 2.51 8.05 -19.66
N ASP A 104 3.47 8.87 -20.10
CA ASP A 104 3.43 9.55 -21.41
C ASP A 104 3.41 8.56 -22.59
N ARG A 105 4.03 7.38 -22.40
CA ARG A 105 4.02 6.28 -23.38
C ARG A 105 2.80 5.36 -23.28
N GLY A 106 1.89 5.60 -22.32
CA GLY A 106 0.73 4.76 -22.07
C GLY A 106 1.04 3.40 -21.44
N LEU A 107 2.21 3.24 -20.82
CA LEU A 107 2.64 1.99 -20.16
C LEU A 107 2.17 1.97 -18.70
N VAL A 108 0.87 1.77 -18.50
CA VAL A 108 0.18 1.96 -17.21
C VAL A 108 0.72 1.09 -16.06
N LEU A 109 0.84 -0.23 -16.25
CA LEU A 109 1.28 -1.12 -15.17
C LEU A 109 2.72 -0.85 -14.75
N PRO A 110 3.70 -0.72 -15.67
CA PRO A 110 5.05 -0.28 -15.32
C PRO A 110 5.08 1.08 -14.61
N SER A 111 4.27 2.06 -15.06
CA SER A 111 4.16 3.34 -14.36
C SER A 111 3.72 3.16 -12.90
N TYR A 112 2.74 2.28 -12.65
CA TYR A 112 2.23 2.02 -11.30
C TYR A 112 3.31 1.44 -10.38
N ASP A 113 4.15 0.54 -10.86
CA ASP A 113 5.29 0.02 -10.09
C ASP A 113 6.25 1.12 -9.63
N TYR A 114 6.52 2.11 -10.50
CA TYR A 114 7.33 3.26 -10.11
C TYR A 114 6.63 4.20 -9.14
N VAL A 115 5.29 4.33 -9.21
CA VAL A 115 4.53 5.05 -8.16
C VAL A 115 4.67 4.35 -6.80
N LEU A 116 4.65 3.01 -6.77
CA LEU A 116 4.88 2.25 -5.54
C LEU A 116 6.29 2.46 -5.00
N LYS A 117 7.30 2.46 -5.87
CA LYS A 117 8.69 2.79 -5.48
C LYS A 117 8.79 4.19 -4.88
N CYS A 118 8.19 5.21 -5.51
CA CYS A 118 8.14 6.56 -4.94
C CYS A 118 7.48 6.57 -3.55
N SER A 119 6.35 5.87 -3.39
CA SER A 119 5.65 5.79 -2.10
C SER A 119 6.52 5.14 -1.01
N HIS A 120 7.22 4.06 -1.35
CA HIS A 120 8.10 3.36 -0.40
C HIS A 120 9.33 4.20 -0.06
N THR A 121 10.00 4.79 -1.04
CA THR A 121 11.14 5.68 -0.83
C THR A 121 10.77 6.89 0.01
N PHE A 122 9.58 7.46 -0.18
CA PHE A 122 9.04 8.51 0.69
C PHE A 122 8.90 8.03 2.14
N ASN A 123 8.36 6.83 2.38
CA ASN A 123 8.23 6.29 3.74
C ASN A 123 9.59 6.11 4.42
N LEU A 124 10.62 5.68 3.68
CA LEU A 124 11.99 5.59 4.22
C LEU A 124 12.53 6.96 4.62
N LEU A 125 12.34 7.98 3.77
CA LEU A 125 12.74 9.36 4.09
C LEU A 125 11.97 9.93 5.30
N ASP A 126 10.66 9.64 5.43
CA ASP A 126 9.82 10.05 6.56
C ASP A 126 10.31 9.37 7.85
N ALA A 127 10.55 8.06 7.81
CA ALA A 127 11.08 7.29 8.94
C ALA A 127 12.47 7.77 9.38
N ARG A 128 13.33 8.15 8.42
CA ARG A 128 14.67 8.67 8.69
C ARG A 128 14.66 10.03 9.39
N GLY A 129 13.51 10.72 9.40
CA GLY A 129 13.32 12.00 10.08
C GLY A 129 13.93 13.21 9.36
N VAL A 130 14.26 13.06 8.07
CA VAL A 130 14.93 14.12 7.26
C VAL A 130 13.96 15.03 6.52
N ILE A 131 12.66 14.70 6.51
CA ILE A 131 11.62 15.47 5.84
C ILE A 131 10.92 16.38 6.86
N SER A 132 10.90 17.69 6.61
CA SER A 132 10.09 18.63 7.41
C SER A 132 8.58 18.45 7.18
N VAL A 133 7.73 18.93 8.09
CA VAL A 133 6.26 18.85 7.96
C VAL A 133 5.75 19.42 6.63
N THR A 134 6.36 20.52 6.16
CA THR A 134 6.02 21.17 4.89
C THR A 134 6.42 20.28 3.70
N GLU A 135 7.62 19.71 3.72
CA GLU A 135 8.10 18.81 2.67
C GLU A 135 7.28 17.52 2.63
N ARG A 136 6.89 16.98 3.78
CA ARG A 136 6.05 15.80 3.90
C ARG A 136 4.74 15.99 3.15
N THR A 137 4.10 17.14 3.34
CA THR A 137 2.87 17.51 2.62
C THR A 137 3.09 17.61 1.12
N ARG A 138 4.26 18.11 0.68
CA ARG A 138 4.65 18.19 -0.74
C ARG A 138 4.80 16.80 -1.35
N TYR A 139 5.58 15.91 -0.73
CA TYR A 139 5.81 14.55 -1.22
C TYR A 139 4.51 13.74 -1.28
N ILE A 140 3.66 13.83 -0.23
CA ILE A 140 2.33 13.19 -0.24
C ILE A 140 1.51 13.67 -1.44
N ARG A 141 1.56 14.98 -1.74
CA ARG A 141 0.84 15.53 -2.91
C ARG A 141 1.43 15.01 -4.22
N GLN A 142 2.75 14.92 -4.35
CA GLN A 142 3.42 14.37 -5.55
C GLN A 142 3.01 12.92 -5.80
N VAL A 143 3.17 12.04 -4.80
CA VAL A 143 2.79 10.62 -4.92
C VAL A 143 1.30 10.46 -5.22
N ARG A 144 0.42 11.24 -4.57
CA ARG A 144 -1.01 11.27 -4.88
C ARG A 144 -1.31 11.74 -6.31
N GLY A 145 -0.54 12.71 -6.83
CA GLY A 145 -0.65 13.17 -8.21
C GLY A 145 -0.33 12.06 -9.21
N LEU A 146 0.79 11.35 -9.00
CA LEU A 146 1.17 10.20 -9.82
C LEU A 146 0.11 9.09 -9.77
N ALA A 147 -0.35 8.73 -8.56
CA ALA A 147 -1.37 7.69 -8.37
C ALA A 147 -2.71 8.04 -9.04
N ARG A 148 -3.12 9.32 -9.04
CA ARG A 148 -4.31 9.78 -9.77
C ARG A 148 -4.13 9.66 -11.28
N ARG A 149 -2.99 10.10 -11.78
CA ARG A 149 -2.68 10.09 -13.22
C ARG A 149 -2.63 8.66 -13.77
N VAL A 150 -1.98 7.74 -13.06
CA VAL A 150 -1.91 6.34 -13.49
C VAL A 150 -3.26 5.63 -13.40
N ALA A 151 -4.10 5.96 -12.41
CA ALA A 151 -5.46 5.43 -12.32
C ALA A 151 -6.35 5.92 -13.48
N GLN A 152 -6.24 7.19 -13.87
CA GLN A 152 -6.94 7.76 -15.02
C GLN A 152 -6.51 7.06 -16.33
N LEU A 153 -5.19 6.89 -16.53
CA LEU A 153 -4.66 6.18 -17.70
C LEU A 153 -5.10 4.71 -17.73
N TYR A 154 -5.16 4.05 -16.57
CA TYR A 154 -5.72 2.71 -16.48
C TYR A 154 -7.17 2.69 -16.96
N LEU A 155 -8.02 3.58 -16.44
CA LEU A 155 -9.42 3.66 -16.84
C LEU A 155 -9.58 3.89 -18.35
N GLU A 156 -8.83 4.82 -18.93
CA GLU A 156 -8.82 5.08 -20.38
C GLU A 156 -8.36 3.86 -21.18
N GLN A 157 -7.36 3.13 -20.69
CA GLN A 157 -6.91 1.89 -21.33
C GLN A 157 -8.02 0.82 -21.27
N ARG A 158 -8.74 0.70 -20.14
CA ARG A 158 -9.87 -0.22 -19.99
C ARG A 158 -11.02 0.16 -20.92
N GLU A 159 -11.31 1.44 -21.08
CA GLU A 159 -12.34 1.95 -22.01
C GLU A 159 -11.99 1.65 -23.47
N LYS A 160 -10.74 1.89 -23.88
CA LYS A 160 -10.25 1.56 -25.24
C LYS A 160 -10.36 0.07 -25.56
N LEU A 161 -10.23 -0.78 -24.56
CA LEU A 161 -10.41 -2.23 -24.69
C LEU A 161 -11.88 -2.66 -24.66
N GLY A 162 -12.84 -1.74 -24.47
CA GLY A 162 -14.27 -2.03 -24.37
C GLY A 162 -14.68 -2.63 -23.02
N PHE A 163 -13.97 -2.30 -21.94
CA PHE A 163 -14.19 -2.82 -20.59
C PHE A 163 -14.35 -4.35 -20.50
N PRO A 164 -13.38 -5.16 -20.96
CA PRO A 164 -13.56 -6.61 -21.08
C PRO A 164 -13.71 -7.35 -19.73
N LEU A 165 -13.53 -6.67 -18.60
CA LEU A 165 -13.74 -7.21 -17.25
C LEU A 165 -15.15 -6.92 -16.69
N LEU A 166 -15.95 -6.10 -17.37
CA LEU A 166 -17.35 -5.85 -16.99
C LEU A 166 -18.32 -6.84 -17.67
N ALA A 167 -17.84 -7.67 -18.59
CA ALA A 167 -18.66 -8.67 -19.27
C ALA A 167 -18.86 -9.91 -18.39
N SER A 168 -19.85 -9.87 -17.49
CA SER A 168 -20.55 -11.06 -16.94
C SER A 168 -21.56 -10.70 -15.83
N GLU A 169 -22.67 -10.04 -16.16
CA GLU A 169 -23.85 -10.01 -15.27
C GLU A 169 -25.18 -10.34 -15.97
N GLN A 170 -25.19 -10.65 -17.28
CA GLN A 170 -26.43 -10.97 -18.01
C GLN A 170 -26.76 -12.47 -18.15
N GLN A 171 -26.03 -13.39 -17.49
CA GLN A 171 -26.25 -14.85 -17.68
C GLN A 171 -26.72 -15.64 -16.46
N ASN A 172 -26.86 -15.05 -15.27
CA ASN A 172 -27.30 -15.79 -14.06
C ASN A 172 -28.56 -15.21 -13.41
N VAL A 173 -29.56 -14.86 -14.22
CA VAL A 173 -30.95 -14.73 -13.75
C VAL A 173 -31.85 -15.43 -14.77
N ALA A 174 -31.95 -16.75 -14.65
CA ALA A 174 -32.97 -17.59 -15.27
C ALA A 174 -33.48 -18.57 -14.22
#